data_AF-A0A8C3KKG4-F1
#
_entry.id   AF-A0A8C3KKG4-F1
#
_cell.length_a   1.000
_cell.length_b   1.000
_cell.length_c   1.000
_cell.angle_alpha   90.00
_cell.angle_beta   90.00
_cell.angle_gamma   90.00
#
_symmetry.space_group_name_H-M   'P 1'
#
loop_
_entity.id
_entity.type
_entity.pdbx_description
1 polymer ?
#
loop_
_entity_poly.entity_id
_entity_poly.type
_entity_poly.pdbx_seq_one_letter_code
_entity_poly.pdbx_strand_id
1 'polypeptide(L)'
;MMKFTKQNFIFLVVGFIIYVVDIGVDFWVVSKYFCQGQYSWSILILCFRGLSSLVTQIFSYEWFENDWEGTNTGKLKWIFLVHFFHCGIFIRYWFALKYGCQAAFKQNDIRDASETDPPNFIQKRALDVVTDISMLRVFKTFLETTPQLFVQIYILVEHGENDICQYGAVIMSFCGISISTVDYQISLRKSLPDKDDFHVLPKLVYLFYKLLTITSWLLSISLITLLSVGISVTLLIILWICGFTWALKQHTTFCKSKKMEYLYRTVVGIILIFTFFNVKGQKTKVCISIYYATHTVVTIGVLFVYMFWKPSVIKDIHFTVVSILTILSLVLGIIFLIVYYRHFHPSTYCRPQACSDEVDGEAGQRVEIGRFQNFLMQ
;
A
#
# COMPACT_ATOMS: atom_id res chain seq x y z
N MET A 1 -13.79 -10.50 -18.21
CA MET A 1 -12.51 -9.77 -18.44
C MET A 1 -12.72 -8.28 -18.17
N MET A 2 -11.94 -7.69 -17.28
CA MET A 2 -12.15 -6.31 -16.82
C MET A 2 -11.64 -5.27 -17.82
N LYS A 3 -12.43 -4.20 -18.04
CA LYS A 3 -12.09 -3.11 -18.97
C LYS A 3 -11.43 -1.93 -18.24
N PHE A 4 -10.38 -1.39 -18.84
CA PHE A 4 -9.79 -0.13 -18.39
C PHE A 4 -10.68 1.05 -18.83
N THR A 5 -11.28 1.78 -17.88
CA THR A 5 -12.25 2.84 -18.19
C THR A 5 -11.61 4.23 -18.18
N LYS A 6 -12.30 5.23 -18.77
CA LYS A 6 -11.92 6.65 -18.67
C LYS A 6 -11.79 7.12 -17.22
N GLN A 7 -12.64 6.59 -16.33
CA GLN A 7 -12.55 6.87 -14.90
C GLN A 7 -11.24 6.36 -14.27
N ASN A 8 -10.80 5.15 -14.65
CA ASN A 8 -9.50 4.63 -14.20
C ASN A 8 -8.34 5.52 -14.68
N PHE A 9 -8.43 6.05 -15.91
CA PHE A 9 -7.43 6.99 -16.44
C PHE A 9 -7.39 8.29 -15.63
N ILE A 10 -8.55 8.87 -15.29
CA ILE A 10 -8.61 10.08 -14.44
C ILE A 10 -7.98 9.81 -13.07
N PHE A 11 -8.29 8.68 -12.43
CA PHE A 11 -7.68 8.30 -11.16
C PHE A 11 -6.16 8.12 -11.27
N LEU A 12 -5.65 7.58 -12.39
CA LEU A 12 -4.22 7.48 -12.64
C LEU A 12 -3.54 8.86 -12.74
N VAL A 13 -4.15 9.81 -13.46
CA VAL A 13 -3.65 11.19 -13.57
C VAL A 13 -3.65 11.88 -12.21
N VAL A 14 -4.75 11.77 -11.46
CA VAL A 14 -4.84 12.33 -10.10
C VAL A 14 -3.79 11.70 -9.19
N GLY A 15 -3.60 10.38 -9.25
CA GLY A 15 -2.56 9.68 -8.48
C GLY A 15 -1.15 10.13 -8.81
N PHE A 16 -0.88 10.46 -10.08
CA PHE A 16 0.40 11.06 -10.49
C PHE A 16 0.60 12.46 -9.91
N ILE A 17 -0.41 13.32 -9.97
CA ILE A 17 -0.35 14.67 -9.39
C ILE A 17 -0.12 14.61 -7.88
N ILE A 18 -0.86 13.75 -7.17
CA ILE A 18 -0.69 13.53 -5.73
C ILE A 18 0.74 13.10 -5.42
N TYR A 19 1.31 12.19 -6.21
CA TYR A 19 2.70 11.74 -6.04
C TYR A 19 3.71 12.89 -6.18
N VAL A 20 3.54 13.78 -7.16
CA VAL A 20 4.43 14.95 -7.35
C VAL A 20 4.28 15.95 -6.20
N VAL A 21 3.04 16.23 -5.78
CA VAL A 21 2.78 17.13 -4.65
C VAL A 21 3.39 16.59 -3.37
N ASP A 22 3.23 15.31 -3.10
CA ASP A 22 3.79 14.61 -1.94
C ASP A 22 5.32 14.72 -1.89
N ILE A 23 6.01 14.54 -3.01
CA ILE A 23 7.45 14.83 -3.14
C ILE A 23 7.79 16.27 -2.73
N GLY A 24 7.03 17.24 -3.24
CA GLY A 24 7.25 18.66 -2.94
C GLY A 24 7.01 18.99 -1.47
N VAL A 25 5.95 18.46 -0.89
CA VAL A 25 5.59 18.64 0.53
C VAL A 25 6.67 18.05 1.43
N ASP A 26 7.20 16.87 1.12
CA ASP A 26 8.28 16.26 1.92
C ASP A 26 9.53 17.15 1.96
N PHE A 27 9.98 17.65 0.81
CA PHE A 27 11.14 18.55 0.75
C PHE A 27 10.87 19.89 1.43
N TRP A 28 9.65 20.42 1.29
CA TRP A 28 9.23 21.63 1.99
C TRP A 28 9.29 21.44 3.51
N VAL A 29 8.76 20.34 4.03
CA VAL A 29 8.76 20.02 5.47
C VAL A 29 10.18 19.84 5.98
N VAL A 30 11.03 19.11 5.25
CA VAL A 30 12.46 18.95 5.56
C VAL A 30 13.16 20.31 5.64
N SER A 31 12.94 21.19 4.67
CA SER A 31 13.52 22.53 4.64
C SER A 31 13.02 23.39 5.79
N LYS A 32 11.73 23.31 6.14
CA LYS A 32 11.15 24.03 7.28
C LYS A 32 11.84 23.64 8.58
N TYR A 33 11.97 22.34 8.86
CA TYR A 33 12.65 21.87 10.07
C TYR A 33 14.14 22.22 10.09
N PHE A 34 14.80 22.17 8.93
CA PHE A 34 16.20 22.57 8.81
C PHE A 34 16.40 24.06 9.14
N CYS A 35 15.59 24.94 8.56
CA CYS A 35 15.66 26.38 8.82
C CYS A 35 15.29 26.75 10.27
N GLN A 36 14.45 25.95 10.92
CA GLN A 36 14.10 26.11 12.35
C GLN A 36 15.18 25.57 13.31
N GLY A 37 16.31 25.07 12.81
CA GLY A 37 17.40 24.50 13.61
C GLY A 37 17.10 23.09 14.16
N GLN A 38 15.97 22.49 13.77
CA GLN A 38 15.53 21.16 14.20
C GLN A 38 16.11 20.07 13.29
N TYR A 39 17.45 19.95 13.29
CA TYR A 39 18.17 19.07 12.36
C TYR A 39 17.81 17.59 12.51
N SER A 40 17.56 17.11 13.73
CA SER A 40 17.21 15.69 13.97
C SER A 40 15.93 15.28 13.25
N TRP A 41 14.89 16.12 13.28
CA TRP A 41 13.62 15.84 12.60
C TRP A 41 13.77 15.90 11.07
N SER A 42 14.53 16.89 10.58
CA SER A 42 14.84 17.03 9.15
C SER A 42 15.58 15.79 8.61
N ILE A 43 16.62 15.33 9.32
CA ILE A 43 17.39 14.13 8.97
C ILE A 43 16.50 12.88 9.01
N LEU A 44 15.67 12.73 10.05
CA LEU A 44 14.80 11.56 10.18
C LEU A 44 13.79 11.45 9.03
N ILE A 45 13.15 12.56 8.64
CA ILE A 45 12.21 12.60 7.51
C ILE A 45 12.93 12.28 6.19
N LEU A 46 14.13 12.82 5.99
CA LEU A 46 14.98 12.49 4.83
C LEU A 46 15.39 11.02 4.80
N CYS A 47 15.70 10.41 5.96
CA CYS A 47 16.03 8.99 6.06
C CYS A 47 14.86 8.11 5.64
N PHE A 48 13.65 8.36 6.14
CA PHE A 48 12.45 7.60 5.74
C PHE A 48 12.18 7.73 4.25
N ARG A 49 12.26 8.95 3.73
CA ARG A 49 12.09 9.23 2.29
C ARG A 49 13.15 8.55 1.43
N GLY A 50 14.42 8.65 1.81
CA GLY A 50 15.53 8.03 1.10
C GLY A 50 15.41 6.51 1.07
N LEU A 51 15.11 5.88 2.21
CA LEU A 51 14.95 4.44 2.33
C LEU A 51 13.79 3.92 1.46
N SER A 52 12.62 4.55 1.59
CA SER A 52 11.44 4.25 0.77
C SER A 52 11.70 4.41 -0.72
N SER A 53 12.35 5.51 -1.10
CA SER A 53 12.71 5.76 -2.49
C SER A 53 13.69 4.73 -3.02
N LEU A 54 14.73 4.36 -2.27
CA LEU A 54 15.65 3.28 -2.65
C LEU A 54 14.92 1.96 -2.87
N VAL A 55 14.09 1.53 -1.92
CA VAL A 55 13.35 0.26 -2.01
C VAL A 55 12.41 0.26 -3.22
N THR A 56 11.66 1.35 -3.43
CA THR A 56 10.73 1.46 -4.56
C THR A 56 11.45 1.48 -5.91
N GLN A 57 12.61 2.14 -6.03
CA GLN A 57 13.40 2.14 -7.27
C GLN A 57 13.98 0.76 -7.56
N ILE A 58 14.48 0.03 -6.55
CA ILE A 58 15.01 -1.33 -6.73
C ILE A 58 13.90 -2.27 -7.25
N PHE A 59 12.72 -2.27 -6.63
CA PHE A 59 11.58 -3.06 -7.12
C PHE A 59 11.13 -2.63 -8.51
N SER A 60 11.02 -1.32 -8.73
CA SER A 60 10.58 -0.78 -10.02
C SER A 60 11.51 -1.17 -11.17
N TYR A 61 12.82 -1.10 -10.94
CA TYR A 61 13.82 -1.50 -11.92
C TYR A 61 13.78 -3.00 -12.19
N GLU A 62 13.80 -3.83 -11.15
CA GLU A 62 13.75 -5.29 -11.26
C GLU A 62 12.51 -5.74 -12.04
N TRP A 63 11.35 -5.14 -11.74
CA TRP A 63 10.12 -5.44 -12.48
C TRP A 63 10.22 -4.96 -13.93
N PHE A 64 10.90 -3.85 -14.20
CA PHE A 64 11.02 -3.31 -15.56
C PHE A 64 11.92 -4.20 -16.40
N GLU A 65 13.06 -4.62 -15.84
CA GLU A 65 13.98 -5.56 -16.45
C GLU A 65 13.30 -6.91 -16.71
N ASN A 66 12.49 -7.40 -15.78
CA ASN A 66 11.78 -8.67 -15.92
C ASN A 66 10.70 -8.67 -17.01
N ASP A 67 10.12 -7.51 -17.30
CA ASP A 67 9.06 -7.31 -18.31
C ASP A 67 9.66 -6.81 -19.65
N TRP A 68 10.99 -6.60 -19.71
CA TRP A 68 11.67 -6.10 -20.90
C TRP A 68 12.05 -7.25 -21.85
N GLU A 69 11.39 -7.31 -22.99
CA GLU A 69 11.63 -8.32 -24.03
C GLU A 69 12.64 -7.87 -25.11
N GLY A 70 13.15 -6.63 -25.02
CA GLY A 70 14.00 -6.05 -26.05
C GLY A 70 15.46 -6.51 -25.98
N THR A 71 16.08 -6.77 -27.14
CA THR A 71 17.51 -7.13 -27.22
C THR A 71 18.46 -5.93 -27.03
N ASN A 72 17.93 -4.70 -26.98
CA ASN A 72 18.73 -3.47 -26.88
C ASN A 72 19.18 -3.20 -25.44
N THR A 73 20.38 -3.69 -25.11
CA THR A 73 21.05 -3.51 -23.82
C THR A 73 21.32 -2.05 -23.47
N GLY A 74 21.46 -1.17 -24.47
CA GLY A 74 21.67 0.27 -24.27
C GLY A 74 20.47 0.94 -23.61
N LYS A 75 19.24 0.59 -24.03
CA LYS A 75 18.01 1.14 -23.41
C LYS A 75 17.88 0.70 -21.95
N LEU A 76 18.20 -0.56 -21.65
CA LEU A 76 18.16 -1.07 -20.28
C LEU A 76 19.15 -0.32 -19.37
N LYS A 77 20.36 -0.02 -19.85
CA LYS A 77 21.34 0.81 -19.13
C LYS A 77 20.83 2.22 -18.85
N TRP A 78 20.15 2.86 -19.80
CA TRP A 78 19.51 4.16 -19.59
C TRP A 78 18.41 4.09 -18.52
N ILE A 79 17.58 3.05 -18.55
CA ILE A 79 16.53 2.85 -17.55
C ILE A 79 17.14 2.62 -16.17
N PHE A 80 18.22 1.83 -16.07
CA PHE A 80 18.98 1.67 -14.83
C PHE A 80 19.47 3.02 -14.31
N LEU A 81 20.08 3.84 -15.17
CA LEU A 81 20.58 5.17 -14.80
C LEU A 81 19.46 6.08 -14.29
N VAL A 82 18.28 6.03 -14.91
CA VAL A 82 17.12 6.82 -14.48
C VAL A 82 16.60 6.36 -13.11
N HIS A 83 16.60 5.04 -12.84
CA HIS A 83 16.27 4.53 -11.50
C HIS A 83 17.33 4.91 -10.45
N PHE A 84 18.61 4.90 -10.84
CA PHE A 84 19.71 5.32 -9.99
C PHE A 84 19.60 6.79 -9.55
N PHE A 85 19.15 7.68 -10.45
CA PHE A 85 18.83 9.07 -10.12
C PHE A 85 17.44 9.27 -9.47
N HIS A 86 16.80 8.20 -9.00
CA HIS A 86 15.47 8.22 -8.38
C HIS A 86 14.32 8.73 -9.29
N CYS A 87 14.54 8.76 -10.61
CA CYS A 87 13.55 9.19 -11.59
C CYS A 87 12.76 8.03 -12.23
N GLY A 88 13.04 6.77 -11.87
CA GLY A 88 12.43 5.58 -12.49
C GLY A 88 10.91 5.50 -12.37
N ILE A 89 10.37 5.98 -11.25
CA ILE A 89 8.92 6.06 -11.03
C ILE A 89 8.21 6.98 -12.04
N PHE A 90 8.85 8.06 -12.52
CA PHE A 90 8.27 8.93 -13.54
C PHE A 90 8.17 8.21 -14.88
N ILE A 91 9.16 7.35 -15.21
CA ILE A 91 9.08 6.47 -16.37
C ILE A 91 7.90 5.50 -16.24
N ARG A 92 7.70 4.89 -15.06
CA ARG A 92 6.54 4.02 -14.81
C ARG A 92 5.22 4.74 -15.03
N TYR A 93 5.06 5.94 -14.47
CA TYR A 93 3.86 6.76 -14.69
C TYR A 93 3.68 7.16 -16.15
N TRP A 94 4.75 7.51 -16.86
CA TRP A 94 4.70 7.79 -18.29
C TRP A 94 4.15 6.60 -19.09
N PHE A 95 4.65 5.39 -18.84
CA PHE A 95 4.13 4.17 -19.48
C PHE A 95 2.68 3.89 -19.08
N ALA A 96 2.33 4.03 -17.80
CA ALA A 96 0.96 3.85 -17.32
C ALA A 96 -0.01 4.81 -18.00
N LEU A 97 0.36 6.09 -18.14
CA LEU A 97 -0.44 7.10 -18.81
C LEU A 97 -0.56 6.81 -20.31
N LYS A 98 0.53 6.39 -20.96
CA LYS A 98 0.53 6.02 -22.38
C LYS A 98 -0.43 4.84 -22.64
N TYR A 99 -0.26 3.73 -21.92
CA TYR A 99 -1.09 2.54 -22.08
C TYR A 99 -2.53 2.77 -21.60
N GLY A 100 -2.71 3.49 -20.50
CA GLY A 100 -4.02 3.87 -19.98
C GLY A 100 -4.80 4.77 -20.94
N CYS A 101 -4.14 5.72 -21.62
CA CYS A 101 -4.77 6.57 -22.63
C CYS A 101 -5.19 5.76 -23.86
N GLN A 102 -4.31 4.87 -24.35
CA GLN A 102 -4.63 3.98 -25.47
C GLN A 102 -5.82 3.07 -25.12
N ALA A 103 -5.84 2.50 -23.91
CA ALA A 103 -6.92 1.63 -23.46
C ALA A 103 -8.25 2.38 -23.24
N ALA A 104 -8.22 3.63 -22.76
CA ALA A 104 -9.41 4.39 -22.40
C ALA A 104 -10.04 5.18 -23.57
N PHE A 105 -9.23 5.62 -24.55
CA PHE A 105 -9.67 6.54 -25.60
C PHE A 105 -9.49 6.03 -27.03
N LYS A 106 -8.44 5.25 -27.32
CA LYS A 106 -8.12 4.84 -28.71
C LYS A 106 -8.83 3.57 -29.19
N GLN A 107 -9.66 2.94 -28.35
CA GLN A 107 -10.35 1.70 -28.71
C GLN A 107 -11.45 1.91 -29.78
N ASN A 108 -11.95 3.13 -29.95
CA ASN A 108 -12.97 3.45 -30.95
C ASN A 108 -12.40 3.62 -32.37
N ASP A 109 -11.12 4.01 -32.51
CA ASP A 109 -10.48 4.26 -33.82
C ASP A 109 -9.82 3.00 -34.42
N ILE A 110 -9.54 1.98 -33.61
CA ILE A 110 -8.82 0.75 -34.01
C ILE A 110 -9.75 -0.28 -34.68
N ARG A 111 -11.06 -0.03 -34.76
CA ARG A 111 -11.99 -0.94 -35.45
C ARG A 111 -11.72 -1.02 -36.96
N ASP A 112 -11.01 -0.05 -37.53
CA ASP A 112 -10.77 0.06 -38.99
C ASP A 112 -9.28 -0.06 -39.40
N ALA A 113 -8.35 -0.35 -38.49
CA ALA A 113 -6.92 -0.47 -38.85
C ALA A 113 -6.24 -1.65 -38.14
N SER A 114 -6.13 -2.76 -38.88
CA SER A 114 -5.03 -3.74 -38.90
C SER A 114 -4.44 -4.23 -37.57
N GLU A 115 -4.55 -5.55 -37.37
CA GLU A 115 -3.75 -6.45 -36.54
C GLU A 115 -2.41 -5.88 -36.05
N THR A 116 -2.28 -5.57 -34.77
CA THR A 116 -0.97 -5.68 -34.10
C THR A 116 -1.05 -6.05 -32.62
N ASP A 117 -2.20 -5.94 -31.95
CA ASP A 117 -2.42 -6.56 -30.63
C ASP A 117 -3.92 -6.68 -30.37
N PRO A 118 -4.45 -7.80 -29.85
CA PRO A 118 -5.86 -7.91 -29.49
C PRO A 118 -6.24 -6.79 -28.51
N PRO A 119 -7.42 -6.15 -28.60
CA PRO A 119 -7.85 -5.09 -27.69
C PRO A 119 -7.79 -5.50 -26.21
N ASN A 120 -7.90 -6.81 -25.95
CA ASN A 120 -7.79 -7.44 -24.64
C ASN A 120 -6.36 -7.35 -24.05
N PHE A 121 -5.32 -7.35 -24.90
CA PHE A 121 -3.92 -7.30 -24.48
C PHE A 121 -3.53 -5.91 -23.96
N ILE A 122 -3.91 -4.84 -24.67
CA ILE A 122 -3.64 -3.45 -24.23
C ILE A 122 -4.35 -3.15 -22.90
N GLN A 123 -5.60 -3.63 -22.73
CA GLN A 123 -6.33 -3.47 -21.46
C GLN A 123 -5.63 -4.20 -20.31
N LYS A 124 -5.21 -5.45 -20.53
CA LYS A 124 -4.47 -6.23 -19.52
C LYS A 124 -3.16 -5.55 -19.15
N ARG A 125 -2.37 -5.12 -20.14
CA ARG A 125 -1.10 -4.39 -19.92
C ARG A 125 -1.30 -3.10 -19.14
N ALA A 126 -2.35 -2.32 -19.45
CA ALA A 126 -2.66 -1.09 -18.70
C ALA A 126 -3.04 -1.38 -17.24
N LEU A 127 -3.82 -2.44 -17.00
CA LEU A 127 -4.19 -2.87 -15.64
C LEU A 127 -2.97 -3.36 -14.86
N ASP A 128 -2.10 -4.18 -15.46
CA ASP A 128 -0.90 -4.71 -14.81
C ASP A 128 0.08 -3.60 -14.42
N VAL A 129 0.33 -2.64 -15.30
CA VAL A 129 1.20 -1.48 -15.02
C VAL A 129 0.62 -0.60 -13.91
N VAL A 130 -0.70 -0.40 -13.87
CA VAL A 130 -1.36 0.35 -12.78
C VAL A 130 -1.27 -0.40 -11.46
N THR A 131 -1.45 -1.72 -11.45
CA THR A 131 -1.30 -2.55 -10.26
C THR A 131 0.13 -2.51 -9.71
N ASP A 132 1.14 -2.56 -10.58
CA ASP A 132 2.55 -2.37 -10.20
C ASP A 132 2.75 -1.01 -9.51
N ILE A 133 2.22 0.08 -10.08
CA ILE A 133 2.31 1.42 -9.47
C ILE A 133 1.60 1.47 -8.13
N SER A 134 0.39 0.92 -8.01
CA SER A 134 -0.34 0.86 -6.74
C SER A 134 0.43 0.07 -5.69
N MET A 135 1.15 -1.00 -6.07
CA MET A 135 2.00 -1.77 -5.16
C MET A 135 3.22 -0.98 -4.69
N LEU A 136 3.94 -0.31 -5.60
CA LEU A 136 5.05 0.58 -5.23
C LEU A 136 4.58 1.72 -4.32
N ARG A 137 3.37 2.25 -4.55
CA ARG A 137 2.75 3.26 -3.70
C ARG A 137 2.48 2.73 -2.29
N VAL A 138 2.02 1.50 -2.15
CA VAL A 138 1.88 0.84 -0.84
C VAL A 138 3.23 0.72 -0.14
N PHE A 139 4.29 0.31 -0.85
CA PHE A 139 5.64 0.26 -0.26
C PHE A 139 6.08 1.63 0.25
N LYS A 140 5.94 2.67 -0.58
CA LYS A 140 6.23 4.05 -0.17
C LYS A 140 5.44 4.43 1.09
N THR A 141 4.14 4.22 1.07
CA THR A 141 3.22 4.61 2.15
C THR A 141 3.65 4.06 3.51
N PHE A 142 4.06 2.79 3.57
CA PHE A 142 4.42 2.16 4.85
C PHE A 142 5.90 2.34 5.24
N LEU A 143 6.80 2.57 4.27
CA LEU A 143 8.22 2.83 4.53
C LEU A 143 8.52 4.31 4.82
N GLU A 144 7.67 5.23 4.36
CA GLU A 144 7.88 6.68 4.44
C GLU A 144 6.74 7.38 5.16
N THR A 145 5.53 7.35 4.61
CA THR A 145 4.40 8.15 5.11
C THR A 145 3.98 7.73 6.53
N THR A 146 4.00 6.43 6.84
CA THR A 146 3.61 5.94 8.18
C THR A 146 4.64 6.31 9.26
N PRO A 147 5.96 6.09 9.07
CA PRO A 147 6.97 6.61 9.99
C PRO A 147 6.96 8.14 10.14
N GLN A 148 6.77 8.89 9.04
CA GLN A 148 6.64 10.34 9.10
C GLN A 148 5.40 10.79 9.88
N LEU A 149 4.28 10.05 9.76
CA LEU A 149 3.07 10.32 10.55
C LEU A 149 3.31 10.17 12.06
N PHE A 150 4.11 9.20 12.50
CA PHE A 150 4.49 9.10 13.93
C PHE A 150 5.27 10.33 14.40
N VAL A 151 6.20 10.82 13.58
CA VAL A 151 6.95 12.05 13.87
C VAL A 151 6.00 13.25 13.94
N GLN A 152 5.07 13.38 13.00
CA GLN A 152 4.07 14.46 12.99
C GLN A 152 3.17 14.42 14.22
N ILE A 153 2.68 13.25 14.63
CA ILE A 153 1.85 13.08 15.84
C ILE A 153 2.66 13.43 17.09
N TYR A 154 3.92 12.99 17.17
CA TYR A 154 4.79 13.30 18.30
C TYR A 154 5.01 14.82 18.45
N ILE A 155 5.35 15.50 17.35
CA ILE A 155 5.57 16.95 17.34
C ILE A 155 4.28 17.71 17.69
N LEU A 156 3.14 17.29 17.14
CA LEU A 156 1.83 17.88 17.42
C LEU A 156 1.48 17.84 18.90
N VAL A 157 1.75 16.70 19.57
CA VAL A 157 1.47 16.52 20.99
C VAL A 157 2.46 17.29 21.87
N GLU A 158 3.75 17.29 21.51
CA GLU A 158 4.81 17.93 22.30
C GLU A 158 4.74 19.47 22.24
N HIS A 159 4.62 20.04 21.04
CA HIS A 159 4.71 21.49 20.86
C HIS A 159 3.38 22.21 21.07
N GLY A 160 2.24 21.53 20.94
CA GLY A 160 0.93 22.02 21.37
C GLY A 160 0.50 23.38 20.82
N GLU A 161 1.10 23.85 19.72
CA GLU A 161 0.62 25.02 19.00
C GLU A 161 -0.61 24.61 18.17
N ASN A 162 -1.71 25.35 18.31
CA ASN A 162 -2.99 25.08 17.65
C ASN A 162 -2.96 25.43 16.15
N ASP A 163 -1.96 24.94 15.44
CA ASP A 163 -1.85 25.09 13.99
C ASP A 163 -2.81 24.12 13.30
N ILE A 164 -3.94 24.64 12.83
CA ILE A 164 -4.98 23.89 12.09
C ILE A 164 -4.34 23.15 10.90
N CYS A 165 -3.28 23.70 10.31
CA CYS A 165 -2.58 23.06 9.20
C CYS A 165 -1.90 21.74 9.62
N GLN A 166 -1.39 21.63 10.86
CA GLN A 166 -0.75 20.40 11.34
C GLN A 166 -1.77 19.29 11.59
N TYR A 167 -2.91 19.61 12.20
CA TYR A 167 -4.03 18.65 12.34
C TYR A 167 -4.53 18.19 10.96
N GLY A 168 -4.66 19.13 10.01
CA GLY A 168 -5.00 18.81 8.63
C GLY A 168 -4.01 17.84 7.98
N ALA A 169 -2.70 18.06 8.17
CA ALA A 169 -1.66 17.18 7.63
C ALA A 169 -1.70 15.76 8.22
N VAL A 170 -1.95 15.61 9.52
CA VAL A 170 -2.11 14.31 10.18
C VAL A 170 -3.34 13.57 9.64
N ILE A 171 -4.49 14.25 9.52
CA ILE A 171 -5.72 13.67 8.96
C ILE A 171 -5.50 13.25 7.50
N MET A 172 -4.87 14.10 6.69
CA MET A 172 -4.54 13.78 5.30
C MET A 172 -3.63 12.56 5.18
N SER A 173 -2.68 12.39 6.10
CA SER A 173 -1.79 11.22 6.14
C SER A 173 -2.56 9.93 6.44
N PHE A 174 -3.47 9.94 7.44
CA PHE A 174 -4.35 8.79 7.71
C PHE A 174 -5.21 8.40 6.51
N CYS A 175 -5.82 9.41 5.86
CA CYS A 175 -6.59 9.22 4.64
C CYS A 175 -5.72 8.65 3.51
N GLY A 176 -4.53 9.21 3.29
CA GLY A 176 -3.58 8.78 2.26
C GLY A 176 -3.15 7.33 2.42
N ILE A 177 -2.79 6.92 3.65
CA ILE A 177 -2.39 5.53 3.96
C ILE A 177 -3.53 4.55 3.63
N SER A 178 -4.74 4.92 4.01
CA SER A 178 -5.93 4.09 3.83
C SER A 178 -6.33 3.99 2.36
N ILE A 179 -6.34 5.12 1.63
CA ILE A 179 -6.63 5.18 0.21
C ILE A 179 -5.59 4.37 -0.57
N SER A 180 -4.29 4.49 -0.27
CA SER A 180 -3.25 3.71 -0.95
C SER A 180 -3.43 2.20 -0.74
N THR A 181 -3.78 1.79 0.48
CA THR A 181 -4.03 0.37 0.79
C THR A 181 -5.23 -0.17 0.02
N VAL A 182 -6.31 0.61 -0.07
CA VAL A 182 -7.54 0.24 -0.77
C VAL A 182 -7.33 0.24 -2.29
N ASP A 183 -6.65 1.25 -2.83
CA ASP A 183 -6.31 1.36 -4.25
C ASP A 183 -5.53 0.13 -4.72
N TYR A 184 -4.51 -0.29 -3.99
CA TYR A 184 -3.78 -1.52 -4.30
C TYR A 184 -4.69 -2.75 -4.33
N GLN A 185 -5.57 -2.92 -3.33
CA GLN A 185 -6.45 -4.10 -3.28
C GLN A 185 -7.47 -4.10 -4.43
N ILE A 186 -7.94 -2.93 -4.84
CA ILE A 186 -8.79 -2.77 -6.01
C ILE A 186 -8.01 -3.09 -7.29
N SER A 187 -6.83 -2.49 -7.49
CA SER A 187 -5.98 -2.71 -8.67
C SER A 187 -5.56 -4.19 -8.81
N LEU A 188 -5.13 -4.81 -7.70
CA LEU A 188 -4.79 -6.23 -7.65
C LEU A 188 -5.97 -7.11 -8.05
N ARG A 189 -7.18 -6.81 -7.55
CA ARG A 189 -8.38 -7.55 -7.92
C ARG A 189 -8.69 -7.39 -9.41
N LYS A 190 -8.50 -6.19 -9.96
CA LYS A 190 -8.76 -5.89 -11.38
C LYS A 190 -7.78 -6.57 -12.34
N SER A 191 -6.53 -6.80 -11.93
CA SER A 191 -5.54 -7.56 -12.74
C SER A 191 -5.82 -9.05 -12.81
N LEU A 192 -6.71 -9.59 -11.96
CA LEU A 192 -7.04 -11.01 -11.94
C LEU A 192 -8.24 -11.32 -12.86
N PRO A 193 -8.19 -12.41 -13.62
CA PRO A 193 -9.15 -12.66 -14.71
C PRO A 193 -10.52 -13.14 -14.20
N ASP A 194 -10.59 -13.64 -12.96
CA ASP A 194 -11.73 -14.35 -12.38
C ASP A 194 -12.36 -13.64 -11.16
N LYS A 195 -12.28 -12.31 -11.11
CA LYS A 195 -12.89 -11.55 -10.02
C LYS A 195 -13.77 -10.46 -10.58
N ASP A 196 -14.98 -10.30 -10.02
CA ASP A 196 -15.87 -9.20 -10.36
C ASP A 196 -15.40 -7.86 -9.80
N ASP A 197 -15.75 -6.77 -10.48
CA ASP A 197 -15.42 -5.41 -10.06
C ASP A 197 -16.27 -5.03 -8.83
N PHE A 198 -15.68 -4.28 -7.90
CA PHE A 198 -16.44 -3.88 -6.71
C PHE A 198 -17.47 -2.79 -7.06
N HIS A 199 -18.72 -2.98 -6.62
CA HIS A 199 -19.69 -1.87 -6.53
C HIS A 199 -19.15 -0.75 -5.62
N VAL A 200 -19.62 0.48 -5.82
CA VAL A 200 -19.14 1.67 -5.10
C VAL A 200 -19.28 1.52 -3.57
N LEU A 201 -20.39 0.94 -3.11
CA LEU A 201 -20.66 0.76 -1.68
C LEU A 201 -19.63 -0.17 -0.99
N PRO A 202 -19.34 -1.39 -1.47
CA PRO A 202 -18.24 -2.22 -0.96
C PRO A 202 -16.88 -1.51 -0.89
N LYS A 203 -16.54 -0.67 -1.89
CA LYS A 203 -15.29 0.10 -1.89
C LYS A 203 -15.24 1.09 -0.73
N LEU A 204 -16.35 1.81 -0.52
CA LEU A 204 -16.49 2.79 0.56
C LEU A 204 -16.45 2.12 1.94
N VAL A 205 -17.17 1.01 2.13
CA VAL A 205 -17.14 0.25 3.38
C VAL A 205 -15.74 -0.28 3.66
N TYR A 206 -15.04 -0.79 2.63
CA TYR A 206 -13.65 -1.25 2.76
C TYR A 206 -12.69 -0.11 3.13
N LEU A 207 -12.89 1.08 2.55
CA LEU A 207 -12.12 2.28 2.87
C LEU A 207 -12.30 2.69 4.33
N PHE A 208 -13.54 2.79 4.82
CA PHE A 208 -13.79 3.13 6.22
C PHE A 208 -13.25 2.08 7.19
N TYR A 209 -13.39 0.79 6.87
CA TYR A 209 -12.76 -0.29 7.63
C TYR A 209 -11.25 -0.08 7.75
N LYS A 210 -10.55 0.09 6.63
CA LYS A 210 -9.09 0.27 6.64
C LYS A 210 -8.68 1.56 7.34
N LEU A 211 -9.39 2.66 7.09
CA LEU A 211 -9.13 3.93 7.75
C LEU A 211 -9.22 3.80 9.27
N LEU A 212 -10.34 3.31 9.78
CA LEU A 212 -10.57 3.27 11.22
C LEU A 212 -9.65 2.27 11.94
N THR A 213 -9.37 1.10 11.33
CA THR A 213 -8.45 0.12 11.93
C THR A 213 -6.99 0.54 11.88
N ILE A 214 -6.56 1.24 10.84
CA ILE A 214 -5.20 1.81 10.77
C ILE A 214 -5.09 2.97 11.76
N THR A 215 -6.10 3.85 11.82
CA THR A 215 -6.12 4.99 12.75
C THR A 215 -6.01 4.54 14.20
N SER A 216 -6.85 3.60 14.65
CA SER A 216 -6.79 3.11 16.04
C SER A 216 -5.42 2.53 16.39
N TRP A 217 -4.84 1.78 15.46
CA TRP A 217 -3.56 1.12 15.66
C TRP A 217 -2.38 2.10 15.71
N LEU A 218 -2.29 3.02 14.74
CA LEU A 218 -1.21 4.01 14.72
C LEU A 218 -1.33 5.00 15.88
N LEU A 219 -2.53 5.38 16.29
CA LEU A 219 -2.70 6.20 17.50
C LEU A 219 -2.26 5.42 18.74
N SER A 220 -2.59 4.14 18.86
CA SER A 220 -2.11 3.29 19.96
C SER A 220 -0.58 3.22 20.02
N ILE A 221 0.10 2.99 18.90
CA ILE A 221 1.58 3.01 18.85
C ILE A 221 2.11 4.41 19.21
N SER A 222 1.44 5.47 18.78
CA SER A 222 1.84 6.84 19.14
C SER A 222 1.71 7.08 20.65
N LEU A 223 0.64 6.58 21.29
CA LEU A 223 0.42 6.68 22.74
C LEU A 223 1.53 5.97 23.53
N ILE A 224 1.93 4.76 23.15
CA ILE A 224 3.02 4.06 23.84
C ILE A 224 4.38 4.72 23.57
N THR A 225 4.57 5.34 22.40
CA THR A 225 5.79 6.11 22.08
C THR A 225 5.93 7.34 22.98
N LEU A 226 4.82 8.02 23.28
CA LEU A 226 4.79 9.15 24.22
C LEU A 226 5.07 8.72 25.66
N LEU A 227 4.71 7.49 26.05
CA LEU A 227 5.03 6.93 27.36
C LEU A 227 6.51 6.51 27.47
N SER A 228 6.99 5.77 26.47
CA SER A 228 8.39 5.35 26.37
C SER A 228 8.75 4.92 24.95
N VAL A 229 9.67 5.65 24.34
CA VAL A 229 10.22 5.33 23.01
C VAL A 229 10.83 3.92 23.00
N GLY A 230 11.50 3.50 24.07
CA GLY A 230 12.14 2.17 24.16
C GLY A 230 11.13 1.03 24.12
N ILE A 231 10.00 1.16 24.82
CA ILE A 231 8.93 0.15 24.81
C ILE A 231 8.28 0.09 23.43
N SER A 232 8.00 1.26 22.82
CA SER A 232 7.42 1.33 21.48
C SER A 232 8.33 0.68 20.42
N VAL A 233 9.63 0.99 20.41
CA VAL A 233 10.61 0.39 19.49
C VAL A 233 10.69 -1.13 19.69
N THR A 234 10.71 -1.59 20.95
CA THR A 234 10.72 -3.03 21.26
C THR A 234 9.47 -3.73 20.73
N LEU A 235 8.29 -3.14 20.93
CA LEU A 235 7.02 -3.66 20.41
C LEU A 235 7.04 -3.74 18.88
N LEU A 236 7.49 -2.69 18.19
CA LEU A 236 7.59 -2.67 16.72
C LEU A 236 8.55 -3.73 16.19
N ILE A 237 9.69 -3.96 16.86
CA ILE A 237 10.64 -5.02 16.49
C ILE A 237 10.01 -6.40 16.65
N ILE A 238 9.33 -6.67 17.77
CA ILE A 238 8.64 -7.95 18.01
C ILE A 238 7.58 -8.19 16.93
N LEU A 239 6.75 -7.19 16.64
CA LEU A 239 5.72 -7.28 15.60
C LEU A 239 6.32 -7.52 14.21
N TRP A 240 7.44 -6.85 13.91
CA TRP A 240 8.15 -7.06 12.65
C TRP A 240 8.69 -8.49 12.54
N ILE A 241 9.32 -9.03 13.58
CA ILE A 241 9.82 -10.41 13.59
C ILE A 241 8.66 -11.40 13.37
N CYS A 242 7.53 -11.18 14.03
CA CYS A 242 6.31 -11.98 13.84
C CYS A 242 5.80 -11.90 12.39
N GLY A 243 5.66 -10.69 11.85
CA GLY A 243 5.20 -10.45 10.48
C GLY A 243 6.15 -11.04 9.42
N PHE A 244 7.45 -10.86 9.60
CA PHE A 244 8.48 -11.41 8.72
C PHE A 244 8.50 -12.94 8.76
N THR A 245 8.41 -13.54 9.96
CA THR A 245 8.32 -15.00 10.11
C THR A 245 7.06 -15.55 9.45
N TRP A 246 5.94 -14.85 9.58
CA TRP A 246 4.71 -15.22 8.88
C TRP A 246 4.87 -15.12 7.36
N ALA A 247 5.49 -14.04 6.85
CA ALA A 247 5.77 -13.88 5.42
C ALA A 247 6.70 -14.97 4.88
N LEU A 248 7.70 -15.40 5.65
CA LEU A 248 8.56 -16.55 5.30
C LEU A 248 7.74 -17.85 5.19
N LYS A 249 6.83 -18.10 6.13
CA LYS A 249 5.96 -19.30 6.13
C LYS A 249 4.96 -19.33 4.96
N GLN A 250 4.61 -18.18 4.38
CA GLN A 250 3.70 -18.14 3.24
C GLN A 250 4.34 -18.63 1.93
N HIS A 251 5.66 -18.87 1.90
CA HIS A 251 6.39 -19.36 0.72
C HIS A 251 6.08 -18.56 -0.55
N THR A 252 6.20 -17.23 -0.45
CA THR A 252 5.90 -16.30 -1.54
C THR A 252 6.91 -16.42 -2.68
N THR A 253 6.45 -16.26 -3.93
CA THR A 253 7.26 -16.32 -5.16
C THR A 253 6.94 -15.11 -6.06
N PHE A 254 7.09 -13.91 -5.50
CA PHE A 254 6.76 -12.68 -6.21
C PHE A 254 7.88 -12.22 -7.14
N CYS A 255 9.13 -12.40 -6.73
CA CYS A 255 10.33 -12.05 -7.48
C CYS A 255 11.02 -13.29 -8.07
N LYS A 256 11.62 -13.15 -9.26
CA LYS A 256 12.38 -14.24 -9.90
C LYS A 256 13.68 -14.54 -9.14
N SER A 257 14.32 -13.50 -8.58
CA SER A 257 15.56 -13.62 -7.81
C SER A 257 15.30 -13.87 -6.32
N LYS A 258 16.04 -14.83 -5.71
CA LYS A 258 15.95 -15.14 -4.28
C LYS A 258 16.24 -13.93 -3.39
N LYS A 259 17.23 -13.10 -3.74
CA LYS A 259 17.59 -11.90 -2.96
C LYS A 259 16.44 -10.89 -2.94
N MET A 260 15.80 -10.69 -4.09
CA MET A 260 14.65 -9.80 -4.24
C MET A 260 13.41 -10.32 -3.51
N GLU A 261 13.22 -11.64 -3.47
CA GLU A 261 12.14 -12.25 -2.69
C GLU A 261 12.33 -12.03 -1.18
N TYR A 262 13.56 -12.12 -0.68
CA TYR A 262 13.85 -11.78 0.73
C TYR A 262 13.55 -10.30 1.02
N LEU A 263 13.97 -9.38 0.14
CA LEU A 263 13.64 -7.95 0.29
C LEU A 263 12.12 -7.74 0.29
N TYR A 264 11.39 -8.43 -0.58
CA TYR A 264 9.93 -8.37 -0.64
C TYR A 264 9.30 -8.81 0.68
N ARG A 265 9.72 -9.96 1.22
CA ARG A 265 9.23 -10.46 2.51
C ARG A 265 9.58 -9.53 3.67
N THR A 266 10.74 -8.87 3.64
CA THR A 266 11.12 -7.84 4.63
C THR A 266 10.16 -6.66 4.59
N VAL A 267 9.86 -6.12 3.40
CA VAL A 267 8.91 -5.00 3.23
C VAL A 267 7.50 -5.41 3.63
N VAL A 268 7.05 -6.60 3.23
CA VAL A 268 5.76 -7.16 3.67
C VAL A 268 5.71 -7.29 5.19
N GLY A 269 6.79 -7.75 5.83
CA GLY A 269 6.90 -7.79 7.29
C GLY A 269 6.69 -6.43 7.94
N ILE A 270 7.23 -5.35 7.34
CA ILE A 270 7.00 -3.97 7.79
C ILE A 270 5.54 -3.56 7.61
N ILE A 271 4.94 -3.86 6.45
CA ILE A 271 3.53 -3.54 6.19
C ILE A 271 2.61 -4.24 7.19
N LEU A 272 2.91 -5.49 7.54
CA LEU A 272 2.15 -6.29 8.51
C LEU A 272 2.23 -5.76 9.94
N ILE A 273 3.17 -4.88 10.26
CA ILE A 273 3.14 -4.15 11.54
C ILE A 273 1.91 -3.25 11.57
N PHE A 274 1.50 -2.67 10.44
CA PHE A 274 0.51 -1.60 10.39
C PHE A 274 -0.85 -2.04 9.87
N THR A 275 -0.89 -2.89 8.86
CA THR A 275 -2.15 -3.38 8.29
C THR A 275 -2.04 -4.80 7.77
N PHE A 276 -3.14 -5.54 7.86
CA PHE A 276 -3.22 -6.85 7.23
C PHE A 276 -3.07 -6.70 5.72
N PHE A 277 -1.96 -7.24 5.20
CA PHE A 277 -1.63 -7.30 3.79
C PHE A 277 -1.71 -8.75 3.32
N ASN A 278 -2.63 -9.04 2.40
CA ASN A 278 -2.83 -10.40 1.93
C ASN A 278 -1.77 -10.78 0.88
N VAL A 279 -0.77 -11.54 1.32
CA VAL A 279 0.41 -11.92 0.53
C VAL A 279 0.15 -13.15 -0.35
N LYS A 280 -0.97 -13.86 -0.22
CA LYS A 280 -1.18 -15.10 -0.99
C LYS A 280 -2.58 -15.27 -1.58
N GLY A 281 -3.49 -14.32 -1.33
CA GLY A 281 -4.87 -14.33 -1.87
C GLY A 281 -5.73 -15.54 -1.50
N GLN A 282 -5.23 -16.50 -0.71
CA GLN A 282 -5.97 -17.68 -0.26
C GLN A 282 -7.01 -17.34 0.82
N LYS A 283 -7.87 -18.32 1.13
CA LYS A 283 -8.96 -18.22 2.12
C LYS A 283 -8.38 -18.00 3.54
N THR A 284 -8.13 -16.75 3.91
CA THR A 284 -7.48 -16.39 5.17
C THR A 284 -8.45 -15.83 6.22
N LYS A 285 -9.72 -16.26 6.26
CA LYS A 285 -10.68 -15.79 7.28
C LYS A 285 -10.14 -15.94 8.70
N VAL A 286 -9.50 -17.09 8.98
CA VAL A 286 -8.88 -17.38 10.27
C VAL A 286 -7.66 -16.48 10.51
N CYS A 287 -6.76 -16.33 9.54
CA CYS A 287 -5.57 -15.47 9.71
C CYS A 287 -5.95 -13.99 9.90
N ILE A 288 -6.96 -13.51 9.16
CA ILE A 288 -7.51 -12.15 9.31
C ILE A 288 -8.09 -11.99 10.72
N SER A 289 -8.88 -12.97 11.18
CA SER A 289 -9.45 -12.93 12.52
C SER A 289 -8.37 -12.94 13.61
N ILE A 290 -7.36 -13.79 13.51
CA ILE A 290 -6.23 -13.84 14.46
C ILE A 290 -5.46 -12.51 14.45
N TYR A 291 -5.20 -11.96 13.27
CA TYR A 291 -4.48 -10.69 13.12
C TYR A 291 -5.22 -9.54 13.81
N TYR A 292 -6.50 -9.33 13.48
CA TYR A 292 -7.28 -8.23 14.06
C TYR A 292 -7.59 -8.45 15.54
N ALA A 293 -7.76 -9.70 15.99
CA ALA A 293 -7.87 -10.02 17.42
C ALA A 293 -6.59 -9.66 18.17
N THR A 294 -5.42 -10.02 17.64
CA THR A 294 -4.11 -9.70 18.23
C THR A 294 -3.92 -8.18 18.33
N HIS A 295 -4.17 -7.45 17.24
CA HIS A 295 -4.09 -5.98 17.24
C HIS A 295 -5.06 -5.34 18.24
N THR A 296 -6.28 -5.88 18.36
CA THR A 296 -7.27 -5.39 19.33
C THR A 296 -6.79 -5.62 20.77
N VAL A 297 -6.29 -6.82 21.07
CA VAL A 297 -5.73 -7.14 22.41
C VAL A 297 -4.55 -6.24 22.74
N VAL A 298 -3.61 -6.04 21.81
CA VAL A 298 -2.48 -5.14 22.02
C VAL A 298 -2.94 -3.70 22.21
N THR A 299 -3.90 -3.22 21.41
CA THR A 299 -4.45 -1.85 21.55
C THR A 299 -5.10 -1.64 22.92
N ILE A 300 -5.91 -2.59 23.37
CA ILE A 300 -6.53 -2.56 24.70
C ILE A 300 -5.45 -2.61 25.78
N GLY A 301 -4.42 -3.45 25.62
CA GLY A 301 -3.28 -3.53 26.53
C GLY A 301 -2.53 -2.21 26.64
N VAL A 302 -2.29 -1.51 25.52
CA VAL A 302 -1.65 -0.18 25.51
C VAL A 302 -2.51 0.85 26.23
N LEU A 303 -3.81 0.89 25.94
CA LEU A 303 -4.74 1.80 26.62
C LEU A 303 -4.80 1.50 28.13
N PHE A 304 -4.77 0.23 28.52
CA PHE A 304 -4.74 -0.20 29.92
C PHE A 304 -3.44 0.22 30.61
N VAL A 305 -2.28 -0.15 30.06
CA VAL A 305 -0.97 0.25 30.61
C VAL A 305 -0.90 1.75 30.82
N TYR A 306 -1.43 2.52 29.87
CA TYR A 306 -1.48 3.96 30.01
C TYR A 306 -2.34 4.42 31.19
N MET A 307 -3.55 3.87 31.36
CA MET A 307 -4.44 4.25 32.47
C MET A 307 -3.78 4.04 33.85
N PHE A 308 -2.94 3.02 33.99
CA PHE A 308 -2.23 2.73 35.25
C PHE A 308 -0.93 3.51 35.41
N TRP A 309 -0.23 3.81 34.32
CA TRP A 309 1.10 4.43 34.35
C TRP A 309 1.11 5.92 33.97
N LYS A 310 -0.04 6.59 34.11
CA LYS A 310 -0.26 8.00 33.74
C LYS A 310 0.90 8.89 34.21
N PRO A 311 1.75 9.41 33.30
CA PRO A 311 2.78 10.37 33.68
C PRO A 311 2.12 11.70 34.04
N SER A 312 2.50 12.29 35.18
CA SER A 312 1.96 13.54 35.72
C SER A 312 2.32 14.81 34.92
N VAL A 313 2.98 14.69 33.76
CA VAL A 313 3.68 15.80 33.09
C VAL A 313 3.11 16.18 31.71
N ILE A 314 2.20 15.37 31.11
CA ILE A 314 1.63 15.66 29.79
C ILE A 314 0.33 16.46 29.93
N LYS A 315 0.11 17.47 29.07
CA LYS A 315 -1.16 18.23 28.99
C LYS A 315 -2.34 17.27 28.87
N ASP A 316 -3.11 17.12 29.96
CA ASP A 316 -4.14 16.11 30.15
C ASP A 316 -5.21 16.06 29.03
N ILE A 317 -5.42 17.18 28.32
CA ILE A 317 -6.47 17.35 27.32
C ILE A 317 -6.15 16.63 26.01
N HIS A 318 -4.99 16.87 25.38
CA HIS A 318 -4.65 16.24 24.09
C HIS A 318 -4.56 14.72 24.23
N PHE A 319 -4.01 14.26 25.35
CA PHE A 319 -3.91 12.84 25.64
C PHE A 319 -5.29 12.17 25.73
N THR A 320 -6.21 12.78 26.49
CA THR A 320 -7.58 12.27 26.65
C THR A 320 -8.29 12.21 25.29
N VAL A 321 -8.11 13.24 24.46
CA VAL A 321 -8.66 13.27 23.09
C VAL A 321 -8.10 12.14 22.23
N VAL A 322 -6.77 11.91 22.22
CA VAL A 322 -6.17 10.81 21.43
C VAL A 322 -6.65 9.44 21.90
N SER A 323 -6.82 9.24 23.21
CA SER A 323 -7.35 7.98 23.76
C SER A 323 -8.81 7.74 23.37
N ILE A 324 -9.66 8.77 23.49
CA ILE A 324 -11.06 8.69 23.05
C ILE A 324 -11.13 8.39 21.54
N LEU A 325 -10.33 9.08 20.74
CA LEU A 325 -10.27 8.86 19.29
C LEU A 325 -9.78 7.44 18.95
N THR A 326 -8.82 6.90 19.71
CA THR A 326 -8.31 5.53 19.57
C THR A 326 -9.41 4.50 19.87
N ILE A 327 -10.16 4.67 20.95
CA ILE A 327 -11.27 3.78 21.31
C ILE A 327 -12.39 3.85 20.27
N LEU A 328 -12.79 5.06 19.87
CA LEU A 328 -13.85 5.27 18.89
C LEU A 328 -13.49 4.65 17.54
N SER A 329 -12.27 4.90 17.05
CA SER A 329 -11.78 4.33 15.79
C SER A 329 -11.63 2.81 15.87
N LEU A 330 -11.23 2.24 17.02
CA LEU A 330 -11.17 0.79 17.20
C LEU A 330 -12.56 0.15 17.10
N VAL A 331 -13.52 0.65 17.87
CA VAL A 331 -14.89 0.10 17.92
C VAL A 331 -15.55 0.21 16.55
N LEU A 332 -15.53 1.40 15.94
CA LEU A 332 -16.10 1.61 14.61
C LEU A 332 -15.36 0.77 13.56
N GLY A 333 -14.03 0.68 13.62
CA GLY A 333 -13.22 -0.12 12.71
C GLY A 333 -13.57 -1.60 12.74
N ILE A 334 -13.82 -2.17 13.92
CA ILE A 334 -14.27 -3.56 14.07
C ILE A 334 -15.70 -3.75 13.54
N ILE A 335 -16.60 -2.78 13.76
CA ILE A 335 -17.96 -2.82 13.18
C ILE A 335 -17.88 -2.84 11.64
N PHE A 336 -17.12 -1.93 11.03
CA PHE A 336 -16.94 -1.89 9.58
C PHE A 336 -16.24 -3.14 9.04
N LEU A 337 -15.27 -3.70 9.78
CA LEU A 337 -14.64 -5.00 9.47
C LEU A 337 -15.70 -6.11 9.40
N ILE A 338 -16.53 -6.26 10.43
CA ILE A 338 -17.58 -7.29 10.49
C ILE A 338 -18.60 -7.08 9.37
N VAL A 339 -19.06 -5.85 9.16
CA VAL A 339 -20.01 -5.50 8.09
C VAL A 339 -19.43 -5.85 6.73
N TYR A 340 -18.17 -5.48 6.47
CA TYR A 340 -17.47 -5.82 5.23
C TYR A 340 -17.40 -7.33 5.03
N TYR A 341 -16.89 -8.09 6.02
CA TYR A 341 -16.71 -9.53 5.87
C TYR A 341 -18.01 -10.34 5.82
N ARG A 342 -19.10 -9.82 6.41
CA ARG A 342 -20.41 -10.48 6.39
C ARG A 342 -21.22 -10.19 5.13
N HIS A 343 -21.20 -8.96 4.61
CA HIS A 343 -22.09 -8.54 3.52
C HIS A 343 -21.37 -8.31 2.18
N PHE A 344 -20.10 -7.93 2.20
CA PHE A 344 -19.40 -7.42 1.01
C PHE A 344 -18.16 -8.22 0.62
N HIS A 345 -17.58 -9.00 1.53
CA HIS A 345 -16.45 -9.84 1.22
C HIS A 345 -16.91 -10.98 0.32
N PRO A 346 -16.32 -11.14 -0.87
CA PRO A 346 -16.79 -12.06 -1.90
C PRO A 346 -16.61 -13.56 -1.57
N SER A 347 -16.54 -13.95 -0.29
CA SER A 347 -16.39 -15.35 0.14
C SER A 347 -17.67 -16.19 0.09
N THR A 348 -18.67 -15.80 -0.68
CA THR A 348 -19.97 -16.50 -0.69
C THR A 348 -20.37 -17.04 -2.08
N TYR A 349 -19.60 -16.77 -3.14
CA TYR A 349 -19.83 -17.39 -4.45
C TYR A 349 -18.51 -17.60 -5.20
N CYS A 350 -17.68 -18.52 -4.72
CA CYS A 350 -16.85 -19.29 -5.64
C CYS A 350 -17.53 -20.65 -5.77
N ARG A 351 -18.34 -20.83 -6.83
CA ARG A 351 -18.55 -22.16 -7.38
C ARG A 351 -17.13 -22.68 -7.68
N PRO A 352 -16.74 -23.88 -7.26
CA PRO A 352 -15.59 -24.52 -7.88
C PRO A 352 -15.99 -24.68 -9.34
N GLN A 353 -15.53 -23.78 -10.21
CA GLN A 353 -15.60 -24.05 -11.62
C GLN A 353 -14.65 -25.23 -11.82
N ALA A 354 -15.27 -26.38 -12.03
CA ALA A 354 -14.64 -27.62 -12.43
C ALA A 354 -13.58 -27.32 -13.50
N CYS A 355 -12.53 -28.15 -13.51
CA CYS A 355 -11.63 -28.31 -14.63
C CYS A 355 -12.30 -27.86 -15.92
N SER A 356 -11.85 -26.74 -16.49
CA SER A 356 -12.09 -26.56 -17.91
C SER A 356 -11.36 -27.71 -18.55
N ASP A 357 -12.15 -28.59 -19.17
CA ASP A 357 -11.71 -29.72 -19.94
C ASP A 357 -10.45 -29.36 -20.74
N GLU A 358 -9.46 -30.24 -20.70
CA GLU A 358 -8.40 -30.30 -21.69
C GLU A 358 -9.07 -30.43 -23.06
N VAL A 359 -9.30 -29.29 -23.71
CA VAL A 359 -9.56 -29.26 -25.14
C VAL A 359 -8.19 -29.45 -25.77
N ASP A 360 -7.94 -30.67 -26.25
CA ASP A 360 -6.88 -30.98 -27.21
C ASP A 360 -6.97 -29.99 -28.37
N GLY A 361 -6.15 -28.94 -28.33
CA GLY A 361 -6.10 -27.86 -29.29
C GLY A 361 -4.67 -27.36 -29.37
N GLU A 362 -4.13 -27.40 -30.59
CA GLU A 362 -2.72 -27.26 -30.98
C GLU A 362 -1.84 -26.31 -30.16
N ALA A 363 -0.63 -26.79 -29.89
CA ALA A 363 0.47 -26.05 -29.28
C ALA A 363 0.76 -24.73 -30.03
N GLY A 364 0.42 -23.59 -29.44
CA GLY A 364 0.72 -22.31 -30.10
C GLY A 364 0.48 -21.00 -29.36
N GLN A 365 -0.17 -20.97 -28.19
CA GLN A 365 -0.32 -19.71 -27.44
C GLN A 365 -0.11 -19.92 -25.94
N ARG A 366 1.13 -19.68 -25.47
CA ARG A 366 1.37 -19.40 -24.04
C ARG A 366 0.67 -18.08 -23.73
N VAL A 367 -0.49 -18.15 -23.08
CA VAL A 367 -1.06 -16.98 -22.41
C VAL A 367 -0.06 -16.56 -21.34
N GLU A 368 0.60 -15.41 -21.52
CA GLU A 368 1.49 -14.85 -20.50
C GLU A 368 0.68 -14.63 -19.20
N ILE A 369 0.98 -15.44 -18.19
CA ILE A 369 0.36 -15.33 -16.87
C ILE A 369 1.04 -14.16 -16.16
N GLY A 370 0.26 -13.15 -15.77
CA GLY A 370 0.78 -11.94 -15.14
C GLY A 370 1.46 -12.26 -13.80
N ARG A 371 2.42 -11.43 -13.36
CA ARG A 371 3.17 -11.62 -12.09
C ARG A 371 2.24 -11.88 -10.90
N PHE A 372 1.16 -11.11 -10.80
CA PHE A 372 0.15 -11.27 -9.74
C PHE A 372 -0.72 -12.52 -9.89
N GLN A 373 -0.91 -13.05 -11.09
CA GLN A 373 -1.61 -14.31 -11.31
C GLN A 373 -0.73 -15.49 -10.89
N ASN A 374 0.55 -15.50 -11.29
CA ASN A 374 1.54 -16.50 -10.83
C ASN A 374 1.69 -16.49 -9.30
N PHE A 375 1.67 -15.30 -8.71
CA PHE A 375 1.78 -15.10 -7.27
C PHE A 375 0.58 -15.65 -6.46
N LEU A 376 -0.61 -15.70 -7.05
CA LEU A 376 -1.84 -16.10 -6.36
C LEU A 376 -2.30 -17.54 -6.66
N MET A 377 -1.75 -18.18 -7.70
CA MET A 377 -2.10 -19.56 -8.10
C MET A 377 -1.29 -20.65 -7.37
N GLN A 378 -0.35 -20.29 -6.50
CA GLN A 378 0.46 -21.20 -5.66
C GLN A 378 0.04 -21.09 -4.18
#